data_AF-A0A2R6R066-F1
#
_entry.id   AF-A0A2R6R066-F1
#
_cell.length_a   1.000
_cell.length_b   1.000
_cell.length_c   1.000
_cell.angle_alpha   90.00
_cell.angle_beta   90.00
_cell.angle_gamma   90.00
#
_symmetry.space_group_name_H-M   'P 1'
#
loop_
_entity.id
_entity.type
_entity.pdbx_description
1 polymer ?
#
loop_
_entity_poly.entity_id
_entity_poly.type
_entity_poly.pdbx_seq_one_letter_code
_entity_poly.pdbx_strand_id
1 'polypeptide(L)'
;MQGTSTGIGYGLKYQARCVADVKADTDHSSFIAGTLSLKEENEVHLIRLSSGGIELVCEGLFSHPNEIWDLSSCPFDQRIMFSPPVNHME
;
A
#
# COMPACT_ATOMS: atom_id res chain seq x y z
N MET A 1 -3.65 -26.21 22.21
CA MET A 1 -2.58 -25.20 22.16
C MET A 1 -2.84 -24.29 20.98
N GLN A 2 -3.50 -23.14 21.18
CA GLN A 2 -3.61 -22.11 20.15
C GLN A 2 -2.27 -21.39 20.09
N GLY A 3 -1.56 -21.53 18.97
CA GLY A 3 -0.42 -20.66 18.68
C GLY A 3 -0.96 -19.26 18.44
N THR A 4 -0.79 -18.36 19.42
CA THR A 4 -1.00 -16.93 19.23
C THR A 4 0.01 -16.46 18.19
N SER A 5 -0.43 -16.22 16.96
CA SER A 5 0.44 -15.55 15.98
C SER A 5 0.72 -14.14 16.50
N THR A 6 1.98 -13.83 16.79
CA THR A 6 2.45 -12.47 17.12
C THR A 6 2.56 -11.60 15.85
N GLY A 7 1.64 -11.78 14.91
CA GLY A 7 1.66 -11.12 13.61
C GLY A 7 1.31 -9.64 13.75
N ILE A 8 2.02 -8.81 12.99
CA ILE A 8 1.73 -7.37 12.87
C ILE A 8 0.78 -7.19 11.70
N GLY A 9 -0.33 -6.49 11.93
CA GLY A 9 -1.36 -6.26 10.92
C GLY A 9 -1.64 -4.78 10.73
N TYR A 10 -1.99 -4.41 9.51
CA TYR A 10 -2.54 -3.11 9.17
C TYR A 10 -3.92 -3.31 8.53
N GLY A 11 -4.94 -2.64 9.06
CA GLY A 11 -6.31 -2.72 8.56
C GLY A 11 -6.61 -1.60 7.57
N LEU A 12 -7.17 -1.96 6.41
CA LEU A 12 -7.66 -1.00 5.43
C LEU A 12 -9.17 -0.81 5.58
N LYS A 13 -9.63 0.42 5.39
CA LYS A 13 -11.07 0.76 5.38
C LYS A 13 -11.79 0.06 4.22
N TYR A 14 -11.14 0.01 3.06
CA TYR A 14 -11.64 -0.61 1.84
C TYR A 14 -10.81 -1.85 1.49
N GLN A 15 -11.36 -2.72 0.64
CA GLN A 15 -10.68 -3.95 0.25
C GLN A 15 -9.36 -3.63 -0.47
N ALA A 16 -8.27 -4.22 0.03
CA ALA A 16 -6.98 -4.18 -0.63
C ALA A 16 -7.02 -4.94 -1.95
N ARG A 17 -6.42 -4.37 -3.00
CA ARG A 17 -6.29 -4.99 -4.31
C ARG A 17 -4.86 -5.39 -4.61
N CYS A 18 -3.92 -4.48 -4.34
CA CYS A 18 -2.50 -4.67 -4.60
C CYS A 18 -1.67 -4.12 -3.44
N VAL A 19 -0.46 -4.65 -3.29
CA VAL A 19 0.56 -4.19 -2.35
C VAL A 19 1.92 -4.31 -3.01
N ALA A 20 2.78 -3.31 -2.81
CA ALA A 20 4.15 -3.30 -3.31
C ALA A 20 5.11 -2.74 -2.25
N ASP A 21 6.38 -3.10 -2.33
CA ASP A 21 7.45 -2.53 -1.54
C ASP A 21 7.81 -1.10 -1.99
N VAL A 22 8.38 -0.29 -1.10
CA VAL A 22 8.95 1.03 -1.44
C VAL A 22 10.46 0.88 -1.64
N LYS A 23 10.88 0.59 -2.87
CA LYS A 23 12.26 0.19 -3.20
C LYS A 23 13.33 1.20 -2.83
N ALA A 24 13.01 2.49 -2.91
CA ALA A 24 13.94 3.57 -2.59
C ALA A 24 14.00 3.91 -1.08
N ASP A 25 13.11 3.36 -0.25
CA ASP A 25 13.18 3.52 1.21
C ASP A 25 14.08 2.41 1.78
N THR A 26 15.39 2.65 1.77
CA THR A 26 16.39 1.67 2.24
C THR A 26 16.52 1.62 3.76
N ASP A 27 15.96 2.60 4.46
CA ASP A 27 16.11 2.77 5.89
C ASP A 27 14.94 2.15 6.67
N HIS A 28 13.79 1.93 6.01
CA HIS A 28 12.59 1.40 6.63
C HIS A 28 11.98 0.27 5.82
N SER A 29 11.23 -0.60 6.48
CA SER A 29 10.32 -1.53 5.80
C SER A 29 9.01 -0.81 5.49
N SER A 30 8.92 -0.28 4.27
CA SER A 30 7.79 0.51 3.78
C SER A 30 7.09 -0.18 2.61
N PHE A 31 5.77 -0.05 2.55
CA PHE A 31 4.89 -0.65 1.56
C PHE A 31 3.88 0.38 1.06
N ILE A 32 3.43 0.24 -0.17
CA ILE A 32 2.25 0.92 -0.70
C ILE A 32 1.13 -0.08 -0.91
N ALA A 33 -0.08 0.24 -0.46
CA ALA A 33 -1.26 -0.60 -0.64
C ALA A 33 -2.35 0.19 -1.38
N GLY A 34 -2.88 -0.38 -2.46
CA GLY A 34 -3.96 0.19 -3.24
C GLY A 34 -5.29 -0.49 -2.93
N THR A 35 -6.35 0.30 -2.77
CA THR A 35 -7.71 -0.23 -2.59
C THR A 35 -8.44 -0.40 -3.92
N LEU A 36 -9.52 -1.20 -3.91
CA LEU A 36 -10.48 -1.28 -5.01
C LEU A 36 -11.91 -1.19 -4.48
N SER A 37 -12.58 -0.12 -4.86
CA SER A 37 -13.98 0.19 -4.61
C SER A 37 -14.65 0.55 -5.93
N LEU A 38 -15.84 0.01 -6.16
CA LEU A 38 -16.69 0.34 -7.31
C LEU A 38 -17.64 1.51 -7.03
N LYS A 39 -17.69 1.98 -5.77
CA LYS A 39 -18.66 2.99 -5.30
C LYS A 39 -18.00 4.23 -4.71
N GLU A 40 -16.88 4.03 -4.03
CA GLU A 40 -16.13 5.08 -3.33
C GLU A 40 -14.84 5.37 -4.10
N GLU A 41 -14.24 6.53 -3.84
CA GLU A 41 -12.90 6.85 -4.36
C GLU A 41 -11.87 5.84 -3.83
N ASN A 42 -10.95 5.41 -4.68
CA ASN A 42 -9.87 4.52 -4.26
C ASN A 42 -8.79 5.28 -3.51
N GLU A 43 -7.97 4.55 -2.77
CA GLU A 43 -6.96 5.12 -1.89
C GLU A 43 -5.65 4.33 -2.06
N VAL A 44 -4.54 5.05 -2.04
CA VAL A 44 -3.20 4.49 -1.89
C VAL A 44 -2.70 4.84 -0.49
N HIS A 45 -2.36 3.81 0.29
CA HIS A 45 -1.76 3.95 1.61
C HIS A 45 -0.26 3.75 1.52
N LEU A 46 0.52 4.69 2.06
CA LEU A 46 1.93 4.48 2.38
C LEU A 46 2.01 3.97 3.82
N ILE A 47 2.44 2.71 3.97
CA ILE A 47 2.49 1.99 5.22
C ILE A 47 3.96 1.77 5.58
N ARG A 48 4.33 2.00 6.84
CA ARG A 48 5.68 1.78 7.34
C ARG A 48 5.67 0.93 8.60
N LEU A 49 6.61 0.01 8.71
CA LEU A 49 6.90 -0.64 9.99
C LEU A 49 7.57 0.35 10.93
N SER A 50 6.98 0.57 12.10
CA SER A 50 7.58 1.38 13.17
C SER A 50 9.02 0.94 13.47
N SER A 51 9.83 1.86 13.97
CA SER A 51 11.22 1.57 14.38
C SER A 51 11.34 0.46 15.43
N GLY A 52 10.30 0.29 16.27
CA GLY A 52 10.22 -0.79 17.25
C GLY A 52 9.86 -2.15 16.68
N GLY A 53 9.44 -2.22 15.41
CA GLY A 53 9.08 -3.46 14.73
C GLY A 53 7.84 -4.16 15.31
N ILE A 54 6.93 -3.41 15.93
CA ILE A 54 5.74 -3.96 16.61
C ILE A 54 4.42 -3.52 15.98
N GLU A 55 4.44 -2.45 15.20
CA GLU A 55 3.24 -1.89 14.57
C GLU A 55 3.54 -1.38 13.16
N LEU A 56 2.52 -1.45 12.30
CA LEU A 56 2.49 -0.82 10.99
C LEU A 56 1.70 0.48 11.11
N VAL A 57 2.30 1.59 10.65
CA VAL A 57 1.71 2.93 10.70
C VAL A 57 1.40 3.43 9.29
N CYS A 58 0.36 4.26 9.18
CA CYS A 58 0.03 4.95 7.94
C CYS A 58 0.80 6.28 7.90
N GLU A 59 1.78 6.39 7.00
CA GLU A 59 2.58 7.60 6.81
C GLU A 59 1.98 8.52 5.75
N GLY A 60 1.12 7.99 4.87
CA GLY A 60 0.48 8.76 3.80
C GLY A 60 -0.78 8.09 3.29
N LEU A 61 -1.76 8.92 2.93
CA LEU A 61 -3.03 8.50 2.34
C LEU A 61 -3.33 9.39 1.14
N PHE A 62 -3.49 8.78 -0.03
CA PHE A 62 -3.65 9.49 -1.29
C PHE A 62 -4.92 9.01 -2.00
N SER A 63 -5.82 9.95 -2.30
CA SER A 63 -6.99 9.68 -3.15
C SER A 63 -6.58 9.27 -4.56
N HIS A 64 -7.30 8.31 -5.14
CA HIS A 64 -7.10 7.80 -6.49
C HIS A 64 -8.46 7.64 -7.19
N PRO A 65 -8.70 8.36 -8.30
CA PRO A 65 -10.05 8.44 -8.89
C PRO A 65 -10.48 7.17 -9.63
N ASN A 66 -9.53 6.37 -10.12
CA ASN A 66 -9.79 5.19 -10.94
C ASN A 66 -9.50 3.90 -10.17
N GLU A 67 -9.84 2.75 -10.76
CA GLU A 67 -9.45 1.44 -10.25
C GLU A 67 -7.92 1.31 -10.15
N ILE A 68 -7.43 0.78 -9.03
CA ILE A 68 -6.02 0.50 -8.83
C ILE A 68 -5.79 -0.99 -9.07
N TRP A 69 -5.24 -1.33 -10.23
CA TRP A 69 -4.95 -2.73 -10.58
C TRP A 69 -3.59 -3.20 -10.10
N ASP A 70 -2.62 -2.29 -10.10
CA ASP A 70 -1.26 -2.55 -9.66
C ASP A 70 -0.61 -1.25 -9.16
N LEU A 71 0.47 -1.39 -8.40
CA LEU A 71 1.29 -0.28 -7.94
C LEU A 71 2.77 -0.63 -8.06
N SER A 72 3.58 0.36 -8.41
CA SER A 72 5.04 0.23 -8.35
C SER A 72 5.68 1.47 -7.74
N SER A 73 6.74 1.27 -6.98
CA SER A 73 7.56 2.35 -6.44
C SER A 73 8.77 2.62 -7.34
N CYS A 74 9.17 3.89 -7.45
CA CYS A 74 10.41 4.25 -8.10
C CYS A 74 11.60 3.74 -7.27
N PRO A 75 12.58 3.05 -7.89
CA PRO A 75 13.74 2.52 -7.15
C PRO A 75 14.77 3.58 -6.77
N PHE A 76 14.61 4.83 -7.23
CA PHE A 76 15.58 5.92 -6.97
C PHE A 76 14.99 7.09 -6.16
N ASP A 77 13.66 7.19 -6.07
CA ASP A 77 12.99 8.25 -5.31
C ASP A 77 11.72 7.70 -4.65
N GLN A 78 11.75 7.58 -3.32
CA GLN A 78 10.64 7.06 -2.52
C GLN A 78 9.36 7.90 -2.59
N ARG A 79 9.43 9.12 -3.12
CA ARG A 79 8.27 10.01 -3.28
C ARG A 79 7.50 9.73 -4.57
N ILE A 80 8.05 8.92 -5.46
CA ILE A 80 7.47 8.62 -6.76
C ILE A 80 6.93 7.20 -6.75
N MET A 81 5.64 7.08 -7.03
CA MET A 81 4.92 5.83 -7.21
C MET A 81 4.05 5.91 -8.46
N PHE A 82 3.78 4.76 -9.06
CA PHE A 82 3.02 4.64 -10.30
C PHE A 82 1.85 3.68 -10.12
N SER A 83 0.65 4.10 -10.52
CA SER A 83 -0.44 3.20 -10.87
C SER A 83 -0.49 3.12 -12.40
N PRO A 84 -0.36 1.94 -13.02
CA PRO A 84 -0.49 1.82 -14.46
C PRO A 84 -1.95 2.10 -14.87
N PRO A 85 -2.15 2.71 -16.05
CA PRO A 85 -3.49 2.96 -16.56
C PRO A 85 -4.24 1.64 -16.75
N VAL A 86 -5.55 1.68 -16.49
CA VAL A 86 -6.44 0.55 -16.75
C VAL A 86 -6.64 0.46 -18.25
N ASN A 87 -5.97 -0.50 -18.89
CA ASN A 87 -6.29 -0.82 -20.27
C ASN A 87 -7.64 -1.55 -20.28
N HIS A 88 -8.71 -0.82 -20.55
CA HIS A 88 -9.97 -1.42 -20.99
C HIS A 88 -9.72 -1.99 -22.39
N MET A 89 -9.12 -3.18 -22.47
CA MET A 89 -9.17 -3.97 -23.70
C MET A 89 -10.60 -4.48 -23.84
N GLU A 90 -11.43 -3.70 -24.54
CA GLU A 90 -12.65 -4.20 -25.18
C GLU A 90 -12.31 -5.15 -26.34
#